data_AF-B9S1Y3-F1
#
_entry.id   AF-B9S1Y3-F1
#
_cell.length_a   1.000
_cell.length_b   1.000
_cell.length_c   1.000
_cell.angle_alpha   90.00
_cell.angle_beta   90.00
_cell.angle_gamma   90.00
#
_symmetry.space_group_name_H-M   'P 1'
#
loop_
_entity.id
_entity.type
_entity.pdbx_description
1 polymer ?
#
loop_
_entity_poly.entity_id
_entity_poly.type
_entity_poly.pdbx_seq_one_letter_code
_entity_poly.pdbx_strand_id
1 'polypeptide(L)'
;MERNAFVLCCVVGFLGLLSAATGFGAEATRIKGSEVQFTSATQCTYPRSPALALGLTSAVALMIAQVLINVATGCICCKRSPHPSNSNWTIALVCFVVSWFTFVISFLLLLTGAALNDQHGEESMYFGSYYCYVVKPGVFAGGAVLALASVTLGILYYLTLNSSKSVNGPWANPPVSNSGIAMGQPQFTPQSTQDPVFVHEDTYMRRQFT
;
A
#
# COMPACT_ATOMS: atom_id res chain seq x y z
N MET A 1 -4.02 -20.32 -0.74
CA MET A 1 -3.71 -18.87 -0.64
C MET A 1 -2.71 -18.57 0.48
N GLU A 2 -2.73 -19.29 1.59
CA GLU A 2 -1.88 -19.03 2.78
C GLU A 2 -0.37 -19.15 2.53
N ARG A 3 0.07 -20.17 1.78
CA ARG A 3 1.51 -20.37 1.47
C ARG A 3 2.14 -19.19 0.72
N ASN A 4 1.43 -18.63 -0.27
CA ASN A 4 1.97 -17.53 -1.07
C ASN A 4 2.04 -16.22 -0.25
N ALA A 5 1.04 -16.00 0.61
CA ALA A 5 1.03 -14.86 1.52
C ALA A 5 2.17 -14.94 2.55
N PHE A 6 2.39 -16.14 3.12
CA PHE A 6 3.50 -16.39 4.04
C PHE A 6 4.86 -16.13 3.38
N VAL A 7 5.09 -16.70 2.19
CA VAL A 7 6.35 -16.49 1.44
C VAL A 7 6.58 -15.02 1.15
N LEU A 8 5.56 -14.27 0.70
CA LEU A 8 5.68 -12.84 0.46
C LEU A 8 6.08 -12.07 1.72
N CYS A 9 5.39 -12.32 2.85
CA CYS A 9 5.72 -11.67 4.12
C CYS A 9 7.15 -11.98 4.58
N CYS A 10 7.63 -13.23 4.39
CA CYS A 10 9.01 -13.60 4.70
C CYS A 10 10.02 -12.85 3.82
N VAL A 11 9.80 -12.82 2.50
CA VAL A 11 10.70 -12.11 1.56
C VAL A 11 10.73 -10.62 1.86
N VAL A 12 9.57 -10.00 2.03
CA VAL A 12 9.46 -8.56 2.31
C VAL A 12 10.02 -8.22 3.70
N GLY A 13 9.74 -9.05 4.70
CA GLY A 13 10.31 -8.90 6.04
C GLY A 13 11.84 -9.00 6.02
N PHE A 14 12.40 -9.96 5.27
CA PHE A 14 13.85 -10.08 5.07
C PHE A 14 14.45 -8.84 4.39
N LEU A 15 13.82 -8.33 3.33
CA LEU A 15 14.27 -7.10 2.66
C LEU A 15 14.21 -5.88 3.60
N GLY A 16 13.18 -5.78 4.44
CA GLY A 16 13.07 -4.75 5.47
C GLY A 16 14.17 -4.84 6.53
N LEU A 17 14.47 -6.04 7.01
CA LEU A 17 15.59 -6.27 7.95
C LEU A 17 16.93 -5.96 7.30
N LEU A 18 17.14 -6.37 6.05
CA LEU A 18 18.34 -6.06 5.28
C LEU A 18 18.50 -4.54 5.11
N SER A 19 17.42 -3.85 4.76
CA SER A 19 17.40 -2.39 4.65
C SER A 19 17.77 -1.73 5.98
N ALA A 20 17.17 -2.15 7.09
CA ALA A 20 17.47 -1.61 8.41
C ALA A 20 18.92 -1.87 8.85
N ALA A 21 19.40 -3.11 8.67
CA ALA A 21 20.76 -3.49 9.04
C ALA A 21 21.81 -2.69 8.25
N THR A 22 21.63 -2.57 6.93
CA THR A 22 22.51 -1.76 6.08
C THR A 22 22.38 -0.26 6.37
N GLY A 23 21.18 0.23 6.71
CA GLY A 23 20.97 1.62 7.15
C GLY A 23 21.67 1.93 8.48
N PHE A 24 21.56 1.08 9.48
CA PHE A 24 22.32 1.23 10.74
C PHE A 24 23.84 1.08 10.50
N GLY A 25 24.25 0.17 9.62
CA GLY A 25 25.64 0.04 9.20
C GLY A 25 26.16 1.32 8.52
N ALA A 26 25.35 1.95 7.67
CA ALA A 26 25.66 3.23 7.06
C ALA A 26 25.80 4.33 8.13
N GLU A 27 24.91 4.37 9.13
CA GLU A 27 25.05 5.33 10.25
C GLU A 27 26.36 5.12 11.03
N ALA A 28 26.72 3.87 11.30
CA ALA A 28 27.93 3.55 12.06
C ALA A 28 29.22 3.90 11.30
N THR A 29 29.18 3.83 9.97
CA THR A 29 30.34 4.01 9.09
C THR A 29 30.37 5.35 8.35
N ARG A 30 29.38 6.21 8.57
CA ARG A 30 29.30 7.54 7.94
C ARG A 30 30.50 8.39 8.32
N ILE A 31 30.85 9.29 7.41
CA ILE A 31 31.92 10.26 7.64
C ILE A 31 31.49 11.22 8.76
N LYS A 32 32.38 11.44 9.73
CA LYS A 32 32.17 12.40 10.81
C LYS A 32 32.92 13.70 10.53
N GLY A 33 32.43 14.81 11.07
CA GLY A 33 33.08 16.11 10.90
C GLY A 33 34.51 16.18 11.45
N SER A 34 34.85 15.34 12.43
CA SER A 34 36.22 15.21 12.96
C SER A 34 37.19 14.52 11.99
N GLU A 35 36.70 13.81 10.98
CA GLU A 35 37.51 13.05 10.04
C GLU A 35 37.75 13.80 8.73
N VAL A 36 37.08 14.94 8.53
CA VAL A 36 37.24 15.79 7.35
C VAL A 36 38.51 16.63 7.49
N GLN A 37 39.35 16.60 6.46
CA GLN A 37 40.58 17.38 6.40
C GLN A 37 40.39 18.62 5.53
N PHE A 38 40.81 19.78 6.03
CA PHE A 38 40.82 21.04 5.28
C PHE A 38 42.16 21.17 4.56
N THR A 39 42.17 20.89 3.25
CA THR A 39 43.39 20.96 2.43
C THR A 39 43.69 22.38 1.96
N SER A 40 42.68 23.23 1.87
CA SER A 40 42.79 24.66 1.54
C SER A 40 41.57 25.42 2.07
N ALA A 41 41.59 26.76 1.99
CA ALA A 41 40.45 27.60 2.41
C ALA A 41 39.13 27.29 1.67
N THR A 42 39.19 26.55 0.56
CA THR A 42 38.06 26.22 -0.30
C THR A 42 37.84 24.71 -0.52
N GLN A 43 38.76 23.85 -0.03
CA GLN A 43 38.78 22.44 -0.41
C GLN A 43 38.80 21.50 0.79
N CYS A 44 37.89 20.53 0.74
CA CYS A 44 37.66 19.52 1.77
C CYS A 44 38.04 18.14 1.23
N THR A 45 38.85 17.41 1.98
CA THR A 45 39.17 16.01 1.67
C THR A 45 38.40 15.10 2.62
N TYR A 46 37.62 14.20 2.04
CA TYR A 46 36.77 13.25 2.75
C TYR A 46 37.43 11.86 2.76
N PRO A 47 37.43 11.14 3.90
CA PRO A 47 37.95 9.78 3.96
C PRO A 47 37.02 8.81 3.21
N ARG A 48 37.58 7.70 2.73
CA ARG A 48 36.78 6.61 2.16
C ARG A 48 35.88 6.02 3.24
N SER A 49 34.58 5.91 2.95
CA SER A 49 33.59 5.32 3.84
C SER A 49 32.67 4.37 3.06
N PRO A 50 32.32 3.20 3.63
CA PRO A 50 31.36 2.28 3.03
C PRO A 50 29.91 2.74 3.18
N ALA A 51 29.63 3.85 3.87
CA ALA A 51 28.26 4.29 4.15
C ALA A 51 27.48 4.68 2.90
N LEU A 52 28.13 5.13 1.82
CA LEU A 52 27.49 5.29 0.51
C LEU A 52 26.87 3.98 0.02
N ALA A 53 27.69 2.94 -0.08
CA ALA A 53 27.24 1.65 -0.60
C ALA A 53 26.18 1.00 0.31
N LEU A 54 26.37 1.09 1.62
CA LEU A 54 25.41 0.59 2.61
C LEU A 54 24.08 1.37 2.55
N GLY A 55 24.13 2.69 2.42
CA GLY A 55 22.96 3.56 2.28
C GLY A 55 22.17 3.30 0.99
N LEU A 56 22.86 3.15 -0.15
CA LEU A 56 22.24 2.78 -1.43
C LEU A 56 21.61 1.38 -1.36
N THR A 57 22.33 0.42 -0.79
CA THR A 57 21.81 -0.95 -0.59
C THR A 57 20.55 -0.93 0.26
N SER A 58 20.54 -0.12 1.33
CA SER A 58 19.39 0.07 2.20
C SER A 58 18.17 0.63 1.46
N ALA A 59 18.38 1.67 0.65
CA ALA A 59 17.32 2.30 -0.13
C ALA A 59 16.76 1.35 -1.21
N VAL A 60 17.62 0.61 -1.92
CA VAL A 60 17.22 -0.36 -2.94
C VAL A 60 16.43 -1.51 -2.32
N ALA A 61 16.89 -2.09 -1.21
CA ALA A 61 16.19 -3.17 -0.52
C ALA A 61 14.79 -2.73 -0.07
N LEU A 62 14.67 -1.52 0.49
CA LEU A 62 13.38 -0.93 0.88
C LEU A 62 12.46 -0.71 -0.33
N MET A 63 13.00 -0.20 -1.44
CA MET A 63 12.22 0.00 -2.67
C MET A 63 11.69 -1.31 -3.23
N ILE A 64 12.49 -2.38 -3.25
CA ILE A 64 12.04 -3.71 -3.67
C ILE A 64 10.92 -4.21 -2.75
N ALA A 65 11.08 -4.08 -1.42
CA ALA A 65 10.05 -4.46 -0.46
C ALA A 65 8.72 -3.73 -0.73
N GLN A 66 8.77 -2.42 -0.94
CA GLN A 66 7.61 -1.59 -1.24
C GLN A 66 6.94 -2.00 -2.57
N VAL A 67 7.71 -2.25 -3.63
CA VAL A 67 7.18 -2.70 -4.93
C VAL A 67 6.49 -4.05 -4.79
N LEU A 68 7.11 -5.02 -4.09
CA LEU A 68 6.52 -6.35 -3.88
C LEU A 68 5.17 -6.29 -3.17
N ILE A 69 5.04 -5.48 -2.12
CA ILE A 69 3.77 -5.29 -1.41
C ILE A 69 2.72 -4.72 -2.37
N ASN A 70 3.04 -3.62 -3.07
CA ASN A 70 2.07 -2.94 -3.95
C ASN A 70 1.61 -3.84 -5.12
N VAL A 71 2.53 -4.59 -5.74
CA VAL A 71 2.21 -5.54 -6.81
C VAL A 71 1.33 -6.67 -6.28
N ALA A 72 1.63 -7.21 -5.09
CA ALA A 72 0.86 -8.29 -4.50
C ALA A 72 -0.55 -7.86 -4.04
N THR A 73 -0.73 -6.61 -3.63
CA THR A 73 -2.05 -6.08 -3.21
C THR A 73 -2.95 -5.71 -4.40
N GLY A 74 -2.35 -5.35 -5.54
CA GLY A 74 -3.03 -4.97 -6.78
C GLY A 74 -3.69 -3.58 -6.71
N CYS A 75 -4.33 -3.15 -7.82
CA CYS A 75 -5.06 -1.89 -7.85
C CYS A 75 -6.25 -1.89 -6.89
N ILE A 76 -6.23 -0.96 -5.93
CA ILE A 76 -7.37 -0.66 -5.05
C ILE A 76 -8.62 -0.32 -5.89
N CYS A 77 -8.44 0.34 -7.03
CA CYS A 77 -9.50 0.82 -7.93
C CYS A 77 -10.31 -0.30 -8.60
N CYS A 78 -9.71 -1.48 -8.81
CA CYS A 78 -10.35 -2.60 -9.50
C CYS A 78 -11.12 -3.52 -8.54
N LYS A 79 -10.98 -3.32 -7.23
CA LYS A 79 -11.69 -4.09 -6.20
C LYS A 79 -12.99 -3.37 -5.84
N ARG A 80 -14.05 -3.65 -6.60
CA ARG A 80 -15.41 -3.19 -6.27
C ARG A 80 -15.90 -3.94 -5.03
N SER A 81 -15.66 -3.39 -3.85
CA SER A 81 -16.31 -3.87 -2.63
C SER A 81 -17.62 -3.07 -2.45
N PRO A 82 -18.80 -3.71 -2.55
CA PRO A 82 -20.05 -3.07 -2.18
C PRO A 82 -20.08 -2.96 -0.65
N HIS A 83 -20.02 -1.74 -0.13
CA HIS A 83 -20.04 -1.34 1.29
C HIS A 83 -18.69 -1.29 2.04
N PRO A 84 -18.19 -0.08 2.36
CA PRO A 84 -16.97 0.15 3.14
C PRO A 84 -17.20 0.20 4.67
N SER A 85 -18.24 -0.45 5.23
CA SER A 85 -18.56 -0.35 6.67
C SER A 85 -17.83 -1.35 7.56
N ASN A 86 -16.65 -1.84 7.16
CA ASN A 86 -15.90 -2.86 7.90
C ASN A 86 -14.62 -2.24 8.49
N SER A 87 -14.46 -2.30 9.82
CA SER A 87 -13.27 -1.80 10.55
C SER A 87 -11.93 -2.20 9.91
N ASN A 88 -11.85 -3.42 9.35
CA ASN A 88 -10.68 -3.96 8.67
C ASN A 88 -10.27 -3.16 7.41
N TRP A 89 -11.23 -2.60 6.67
CA TRP A 89 -10.93 -1.78 5.49
C TRP A 89 -10.30 -0.44 5.88
N THR A 90 -10.84 0.20 6.92
CA THR A 90 -10.29 1.44 7.47
C THR A 90 -8.87 1.23 7.98
N ILE A 91 -8.63 0.13 8.71
CA ILE A 91 -7.28 -0.24 9.18
C ILE A 91 -6.33 -0.44 7.99
N ALA A 92 -6.74 -1.19 6.97
CA ALA A 92 -5.93 -1.41 5.78
C ALA A 92 -5.57 -0.09 5.07
N LEU A 93 -6.54 0.82 4.92
CA LEU A 93 -6.32 2.14 4.31
C LEU A 93 -5.31 2.97 5.12
N VAL A 94 -5.47 3.04 6.45
CA VAL A 94 -4.55 3.77 7.33
C VAL A 94 -3.15 3.18 7.26
N CYS A 95 -3.02 1.85 7.35
CA CYS A 95 -1.72 1.17 7.22
C CYS A 95 -1.07 1.46 5.86
N PHE A 96 -1.84 1.43 4.76
CA PHE A 96 -1.34 1.77 3.43
C PHE A 96 -0.80 3.20 3.36
N VAL A 97 -1.59 4.19 3.80
CA VAL A 97 -1.21 5.61 3.75
C VAL A 97 0.04 5.86 4.59
N VAL A 98 0.07 5.38 5.83
CA VAL A 98 1.22 5.58 6.73
C VAL A 98 2.46 4.83 6.22
N SER A 99 2.30 3.62 5.66
CA SER A 99 3.42 2.88 5.05
C SER A 99 4.07 3.65 3.89
N TRP A 100 3.26 4.36 3.09
CA TRP A 100 3.74 5.18 1.98
C TRP A 100 4.49 6.42 2.44
N PHE A 101 3.95 7.14 3.43
CA PHE A 101 4.65 8.31 3.99
C PHE A 101 5.99 7.91 4.63
N THR A 102 5.98 6.87 5.46
CA THR A 102 7.20 6.35 6.10
C THR A 102 8.21 5.84 5.06
N PHE A 103 7.74 5.17 4.00
CA PHE A 103 8.57 4.75 2.86
C PHE A 103 9.27 5.94 2.20
N VAL A 104 8.52 6.97 1.78
CA VAL A 104 9.07 8.12 1.06
C VAL A 104 10.10 8.84 1.92
N ILE A 105 9.78 9.10 3.20
CA ILE A 105 10.72 9.78 4.11
C ILE A 105 11.97 8.92 4.32
N SER A 106 11.81 7.62 4.59
CA SER A 106 12.94 6.70 4.76
C SER A 106 13.83 6.65 3.52
N PHE A 107 13.24 6.47 2.34
CA PHE A 107 13.96 6.40 1.07
C PHE A 107 14.76 7.67 0.79
N LEU A 108 14.16 8.84 1.01
CA LEU A 108 14.85 10.13 0.84
C LEU A 108 15.98 10.31 1.86
N LEU A 109 15.77 9.95 3.13
CA LEU A 109 16.83 10.02 4.15
C LEU A 109 18.01 9.11 3.81
N LEU A 110 17.76 7.88 3.35
CA LEU A 110 18.79 6.91 2.98
C LEU A 110 19.56 7.35 1.73
N LEU A 111 18.86 7.82 0.68
CA LEU A 111 19.51 8.33 -0.53
C LEU A 111 20.28 9.62 -0.28
N THR A 112 19.70 10.56 0.45
CA THR A 112 20.35 11.84 0.77
C THR A 112 21.56 11.61 1.66
N GLY A 113 21.44 10.75 2.67
CA GLY A 113 22.57 10.32 3.49
C GLY A 113 23.68 9.69 2.66
N ALA A 114 23.32 8.80 1.71
CA ALA A 114 24.28 8.16 0.83
C ALA A 114 24.99 9.18 -0.09
N ALA A 115 24.22 10.03 -0.78
CA ALA A 115 24.74 11.04 -1.70
C ALA A 115 25.66 12.05 -1.00
N LEU A 116 25.28 12.52 0.20
CA LEU A 116 26.10 13.43 1.00
C LEU A 116 27.35 12.76 1.60
N ASN A 117 27.40 11.42 1.62
CA ASN A 117 28.57 10.66 2.04
C ASN A 117 29.49 10.27 0.86
N ASP A 118 29.09 10.50 -0.39
CA ASP A 118 29.95 10.34 -1.58
C ASP A 118 30.57 11.65 -2.06
N GLN A 119 30.31 12.78 -1.38
CA GLN A 119 30.89 14.05 -1.78
C GLN A 119 32.41 14.03 -1.59
N HIS A 120 33.11 13.74 -2.68
CA HIS A 120 34.55 13.85 -2.80
C HIS A 120 34.85 15.26 -3.31
N GLY A 121 35.16 16.18 -2.40
CA GLY A 121 35.79 17.46 -2.74
C GLY A 121 34.93 18.46 -3.52
N GLU A 122 33.61 18.29 -3.57
CA GLU A 122 32.75 19.31 -4.19
C GLU A 122 32.57 20.49 -3.23
N GLU A 123 33.00 21.65 -3.70
CA GLU A 123 32.93 22.95 -3.04
C GLU A 123 31.46 23.31 -2.73
N SER A 124 30.96 22.99 -1.54
CA SER A 124 29.65 23.48 -1.12
C SER A 124 29.73 24.95 -0.73
N MET A 125 29.64 25.83 -1.72
CA MET A 125 29.50 27.28 -1.55
C MET A 125 28.10 27.58 -0.99
N TYR A 126 28.03 28.19 0.18
CA TYR A 126 26.75 28.67 0.72
C TYR A 126 27.02 29.96 1.52
N PHE A 127 26.31 31.03 1.20
CA PHE A 127 26.52 32.36 1.80
C PHE A 127 27.96 32.88 1.77
N GLY A 128 28.71 32.61 0.68
CA GLY A 128 30.06 33.17 0.49
C GLY A 128 31.13 32.63 1.45
N SER A 129 30.80 31.65 2.28
CA SER A 129 31.74 30.95 3.16
C SER A 129 31.87 29.50 2.71
N TYR A 130 33.10 29.05 2.50
CA TYR A 130 33.39 27.65 2.17
C TYR A 130 33.25 26.82 3.44
N TYR A 131 32.34 25.85 3.44
CA TYR A 131 32.23 24.89 4.53
C TYR A 131 32.02 23.48 3.99
N CYS A 132 32.66 22.51 4.64
CA CYS A 132 32.51 21.11 4.31
C CYS A 132 31.22 20.58 4.93
N TYR A 133 30.24 20.18 4.12
CA TYR A 133 29.02 19.57 4.63
C TYR A 133 29.28 18.13 5.05
N VAL A 134 28.71 17.71 6.19
CA VAL A 134 28.74 16.33 6.70
C VAL A 134 27.35 15.94 7.16
N VAL A 135 26.93 14.71 6.88
CA VAL A 135 25.64 14.17 7.28
C VAL A 135 25.47 14.27 8.81
N LYS A 136 24.32 14.80 9.26
CA LYS A 136 24.01 14.88 10.70
C LYS A 136 23.78 13.50 11.31
N PRO A 137 24.15 13.31 12.60
CA PRO A 137 23.83 12.07 13.33
C PRO A 137 22.35 11.77 13.29
N GLY A 138 22.06 10.49 13.05
CA GLY A 138 20.70 9.96 13.07
C GLY A 138 19.96 10.02 11.73
N VAL A 139 20.54 10.57 10.65
CA VAL A 139 19.88 10.57 9.33
C VAL A 139 19.70 9.14 8.82
N PHE A 140 20.76 8.32 8.83
CA PHE A 140 20.66 6.93 8.39
C PHE A 140 19.91 6.08 9.41
N ALA A 141 20.13 6.29 10.71
CA ALA A 141 19.38 5.57 11.75
C ALA A 141 17.87 5.86 11.69
N GLY A 142 17.48 7.13 11.49
CA GLY A 142 16.08 7.52 11.30
C GLY A 142 15.50 6.90 10.03
N GLY A 143 16.25 6.90 8.93
CA GLY A 143 15.90 6.19 7.70
C GLY A 143 15.65 4.70 7.95
N ALA A 144 16.54 4.01 8.67
CA ALA A 144 16.43 2.59 9.00
C ALA A 144 15.20 2.26 9.88
N VAL A 145 14.91 3.09 10.90
CA VAL A 145 13.72 2.91 11.74
C VAL A 145 12.44 3.11 10.94
N LEU A 146 12.39 4.15 10.10
CA LEU A 146 11.24 4.39 9.23
C LEU A 146 11.08 3.30 8.15
N ALA A 147 12.16 2.68 7.69
CA ALA A 147 12.13 1.53 6.79
C ALA A 147 11.43 0.33 7.46
N LEU A 148 11.78 0.01 8.72
CA LEU A 148 11.12 -1.05 9.48
C LEU A 148 9.63 -0.74 9.70
N ALA A 149 9.31 0.51 10.07
CA ALA A 149 7.92 0.94 10.25
C ALA A 149 7.12 0.79 8.95
N SER A 150 7.70 1.24 7.82
CA SER A 150 7.09 1.14 6.50
C SER A 150 6.81 -0.30 6.09
N VAL A 151 7.81 -1.19 6.19
CA VAL A 151 7.66 -2.61 5.84
C VAL A 151 6.65 -3.30 6.76
N THR A 152 6.69 -3.02 8.06
CA THR A 152 5.73 -3.60 9.02
C THR A 152 4.30 -3.19 8.70
N LEU A 153 4.06 -1.89 8.48
CA LEU A 153 2.75 -1.37 8.10
C LEU A 153 2.29 -1.91 6.73
N GLY A 154 3.20 -2.07 5.78
CA GLY A 154 2.92 -2.66 4.47
C GLY A 154 2.54 -4.14 4.55
N ILE A 155 3.19 -4.91 5.43
CA ILE A 155 2.80 -6.31 5.71
C ILE A 155 1.43 -6.37 6.38
N LEU A 156 1.16 -5.50 7.37
CA LEU A 156 -0.16 -5.42 8.01
C LEU A 156 -1.26 -5.06 7.00
N TYR A 157 -0.99 -4.11 6.12
CA TYR A 157 -1.87 -3.77 5.00
C TYR A 157 -2.14 -4.96 4.09
N TYR A 158 -1.11 -5.71 3.69
CA TYR A 158 -1.27 -6.90 2.86
C TYR A 158 -2.11 -7.99 3.55
N LEU A 159 -1.82 -8.28 4.82
CA LEU A 159 -2.51 -9.32 5.58
C LEU A 159 -3.98 -8.97 5.85
N THR A 160 -4.28 -7.73 6.22
CA THR A 160 -5.66 -7.27 6.46
C THR A 160 -6.53 -7.36 5.19
N LEU A 161 -5.97 -7.01 4.04
CA LEU A 161 -6.65 -7.19 2.74
C LEU A 161 -6.82 -8.66 2.36
N ASN A 162 -5.83 -9.50 2.63
CA ASN A 162 -5.90 -10.92 2.27
C ASN A 162 -6.83 -11.71 3.19
N SER A 163 -6.92 -11.34 4.47
CA SER A 163 -7.85 -11.94 5.44
C SER A 163 -9.32 -11.58 5.10
N SER A 164 -9.57 -10.36 4.62
CA SER A 164 -10.89 -9.98 4.12
C SER A 164 -11.31 -10.80 2.88
N LYS A 165 -10.35 -11.33 2.12
CA LYS A 165 -10.60 -12.19 0.95
C LYS A 165 -10.95 -13.63 1.33
N SER A 166 -10.44 -14.16 2.44
CA SER A 166 -10.79 -15.52 2.91
C SER A 166 -12.19 -15.56 3.52
N VAL A 167 -12.62 -14.49 4.19
CA VAL A 167 -13.99 -14.36 4.74
C VAL A 167 -15.03 -14.24 3.61
N ASN A 168 -14.68 -13.60 2.50
CA ASN A 168 -15.56 -13.41 1.33
C ASN A 168 -15.35 -14.46 0.23
N GLY A 169 -15.06 -15.72 0.58
CA GLY A 169 -14.72 -16.77 -0.38
C GLY A 169 -15.75 -16.96 -1.52
N PRO A 170 -15.38 -17.56 -2.67
CA PRO A 170 -16.24 -17.69 -3.87
C PRO A 170 -17.54 -18.50 -3.66
N TRP A 171 -17.69 -19.13 -2.48
CA TRP A 171 -18.82 -19.96 -2.08
C TRP A 171 -19.61 -19.36 -0.92
N ALA A 172 -19.42 -18.07 -0.62
CA ALA A 172 -20.47 -17.33 0.07
C ALA A 172 -21.59 -17.16 -0.95
N ASN A 173 -22.68 -17.92 -0.78
CA ASN A 173 -23.95 -17.63 -1.43
C ASN A 173 -24.15 -16.11 -1.38
N PRO A 174 -24.50 -15.44 -2.49
CA PRO A 174 -24.87 -14.03 -2.39
C PRO A 174 -25.95 -13.97 -1.30
N PRO A 175 -25.82 -13.11 -0.27
CA PRO A 175 -27.00 -12.81 0.52
C PRO A 175 -28.02 -12.38 -0.52
N VAL A 176 -29.15 -13.07 -0.57
CA VAL A 176 -30.31 -12.60 -1.32
C VAL A 176 -30.52 -11.19 -0.80
N SER A 177 -30.03 -10.21 -1.57
CA SER A 177 -30.39 -8.84 -1.34
C SER A 177 -31.86 -8.85 -1.69
N ASN A 178 -32.71 -8.91 -0.66
CA ASN A 178 -34.01 -8.28 -0.73
C ASN A 178 -33.77 -6.76 -0.84
N SER A 179 -33.11 -6.36 -1.92
CA SER A 179 -33.38 -5.11 -2.60
C SER A 179 -34.88 -5.15 -2.85
N GLY A 180 -35.60 -4.23 -2.23
CA GLY A 180 -37.04 -4.11 -2.38
C GLY A 180 -37.42 -4.02 -3.85
N ILE A 181 -37.67 -5.17 -4.47
CA ILE A 181 -38.58 -5.25 -5.58
C ILE A 181 -39.93 -5.12 -4.90
N ALA A 182 -40.55 -3.95 -5.06
CA ALA A 182 -41.99 -3.83 -4.83
C ALA A 182 -42.65 -4.79 -5.82
N MET A 183 -42.80 -6.05 -5.42
CA MET A 183 -43.72 -6.96 -6.07
C MET A 183 -45.09 -6.33 -5.82
N GLY A 184 -45.63 -5.67 -6.85
CA GLY A 184 -47.01 -5.18 -6.83
C GLY A 184 -47.91 -6.39 -6.67
N GLN A 185 -48.14 -6.80 -5.42
CA GLN A 185 -49.00 -7.92 -5.09
C GLN A 185 -50.42 -7.43 -5.33
N PRO A 186 -51.16 -7.97 -6.31
CA PRO A 186 -52.55 -7.60 -6.48
C PRO A 186 -53.29 -8.11 -5.25
N GLN A 187 -53.86 -7.23 -4.45
CA GLN A 187 -54.88 -7.64 -3.50
C GLN A 187 -56.11 -8.07 -4.29
N PHE A 188 -56.27 -9.37 -4.48
CA PHE A 188 -57.56 -9.91 -4.90
C PHE A 188 -58.48 -9.90 -3.68
N THR A 189 -59.58 -9.14 -3.80
CA THR A 189 -60.71 -9.24 -2.89
C THR A 189 -61.35 -10.63 -3.00
N PRO A 190 -61.91 -11.20 -1.92
CA PRO A 190 -62.62 -12.46 -2.01
C PRO A 190 -63.93 -12.20 -2.78
N GLN A 191 -63.96 -12.56 -4.06
CA GLN A 191 -65.15 -12.41 -4.88
C GLN A 191 -66.04 -13.65 -4.70
N SER A 192 -67.25 -13.37 -4.24
CA SER A 192 -68.40 -14.26 -4.08
C SER A 192 -68.50 -15.33 -5.18
N THR A 193 -68.83 -16.53 -4.74
CA THR A 193 -69.29 -17.68 -5.54
C THR A 193 -70.30 -17.23 -6.59
N GLN A 194 -69.91 -17.25 -7.86
CA GLN A 194 -70.83 -17.25 -8.99
C GLN A 194 -70.17 -18.05 -10.12
N ASP A 195 -70.81 -19.17 -10.45
CA ASP A 195 -70.37 -20.12 -11.46
C ASP A 195 -70.10 -19.45 -12.82
N PRO A 196 -69.14 -19.95 -13.60
CA PRO A 196 -68.91 -19.43 -14.94
C PRO A 196 -70.10 -19.75 -15.85
N VAL A 197 -70.77 -18.71 -16.35
CA VAL A 197 -71.79 -18.83 -17.39
C VAL A 197 -71.09 -19.17 -18.71
N PHE A 198 -71.25 -20.42 -19.16
CA PHE A 198 -70.85 -20.83 -20.50
C PHE A 198 -71.85 -20.28 -21.52
N VAL A 199 -71.38 -19.38 -22.39
CA VAL A 199 -72.16 -18.91 -23.54
C VAL A 199 -71.95 -19.87 -24.70
N HIS A 200 -73.05 -20.34 -25.30
CA HIS A 200 -73.01 -21.26 -26.45
C HIS A 200 -72.50 -20.56 -27.72
N GLU A 201 -71.66 -21.27 -28.48
CA GLU A 201 -70.94 -20.82 -29.70
C GLU A 201 -71.88 -20.23 -30.79
N ASP A 202 -73.17 -20.59 -30.76
CA ASP A 202 -74.17 -20.19 -31.76
C ASP A 202 -74.47 -18.68 -31.79
N THR A 203 -74.02 -17.94 -30.77
CA THR A 203 -74.26 -16.49 -30.66
C THR A 203 -73.32 -15.66 -31.54
N TYR A 204 -72.17 -16.20 -31.96
CA TYR A 204 -71.18 -15.45 -32.75
C TYR A 204 -71.52 -15.38 -34.25
N MET A 205 -72.20 -16.39 -34.79
CA MET A 205 -72.45 -16.51 -36.24
C MET A 205 -73.61 -15.63 -36.76
N ARG A 206 -74.45 -15.04 -35.87
CA ARG A 206 -75.60 -14.22 -36.30
C ARG A 206 -75.22 -12.77 -36.69
N ARG A 207 -73.97 -12.33 -36.47
CA ARG A 207 -73.55 -10.95 -36.78
C ARG A 207 -72.83 -10.77 -38.13
N GLN A 208 -72.69 -11.81 -38.95
CA GLN A 208 -71.99 -11.70 -40.24
C GLN A 208 -72.90 -11.66 -41.47
N PHE A 209 -74.23 -11.74 -41.32
CA PHE A 209 -75.15 -11.69 -42.45
C PHE A 209 -76.37 -10.81 -42.16
N THR A 210 -76.17 -9.49 -42.04
CA THR A 210 -77.10 -8.43 -42.47
C THR A 210 -76.39 -7.08 -42.40
#